data_AF-A0A937PGR8-F1
#
_entry.id   AF-A0A937PGR8-F1
#
_cell.length_a   1.000
_cell.length_b   1.000
_cell.length_c   1.000
_cell.angle_alpha   90.00
_cell.angle_beta   90.00
_cell.angle_gamma   90.00
#
_symmetry.space_group_name_H-M   'P 1'
#
loop_
_entity.id
_entity.type
_entity.pdbx_description
1 polymer ?
#
loop_
_entity_poly.entity_id
_entity_poly.type
_entity_poly.pdbx_seq_one_letter_code
_entity_poly.pdbx_strand_id
1 'polypeptide(L)' 'MTLYNLTEGLILTSYSEEKITIDHKTINIRPAWKWLLEKSFLIRN' A
#
# COMPACT_ATOMS: atom_id res chain seq x y z
N MET A 1 20.04 -15.73 6.09
CA MET A 1 19.14 -14.55 5.99
C MET A 1 18.21 -14.81 4.82
N THR A 2 16.90 -14.83 5.03
CA THR A 2 15.93 -15.15 3.96
C THR A 2 15.56 -13.87 3.23
N LEU A 3 15.79 -13.82 1.92
CA LEU A 3 15.39 -12.69 1.08
C LEU A 3 14.03 -13.01 0.45
N TYR A 4 13.08 -12.09 0.63
CA TYR A 4 11.76 -12.18 0.01
C TYR A 4 11.74 -11.26 -1.22
N ASN A 5 11.44 -11.83 -2.40
CA ASN A 5 11.42 -11.10 -3.68
C ASN A 5 10.14 -10.27 -3.85
N LEU A 6 9.90 -9.35 -2.93
CA LEU A 6 8.71 -8.51 -2.92
C LEU A 6 8.78 -7.47 -4.04
N THR A 7 7.70 -7.38 -4.81
CA THR A 7 7.48 -6.36 -5.85
C THR A 7 6.61 -5.21 -5.36
N GLU A 8 5.86 -5.40 -4.27
CA GLU A 8 4.94 -4.41 -3.72
C GLU A 8 5.00 -4.34 -2.19
N GLY A 9 4.72 -3.15 -1.66
CA GLY A 9 4.59 -2.88 -0.24
C GLY A 9 3.51 -1.83 0.04
N LEU A 10 3.00 -1.82 1.27
CA LEU A 10 2.00 -0.88 1.76
C LEU A 10 2.43 -0.31 3.10
N ILE A 11 2.42 1.02 3.22
CA ILE A 11 2.57 1.75 4.47
C ILE A 11 1.27 2.51 4.74
N LEU A 12 0.69 2.31 5.93
CA LEU A 12 -0.47 3.07 6.37
C LEU A 12 -0.04 4.26 7.21
N THR A 13 -0.60 5.43 6.91
CA THR A 13 -0.35 6.67 7.63
C THR A 13 -1.67 7.29 8.06
N SER A 14 -1.63 8.36 8.86
CA SER A 14 -2.84 9.07 9.24
C SER A 14 -3.32 10.05 8.16
N TYR A 15 -2.39 10.62 7.38
CA TYR A 15 -2.68 11.81 6.55
C TYR A 15 -2.03 11.83 5.16
N SER A 16 -0.93 11.10 4.92
CA SER A 16 -0.17 11.21 3.67
C SER A 16 -0.52 10.11 2.69
N GLU A 17 -0.53 10.49 1.41
CA GLU A 17 -0.68 9.58 0.29
C GLU A 17 0.45 9.80 -0.70
N GLU A 18 1.19 8.73 -1.00
CA GLU A 18 2.35 8.79 -1.87
C GLU A 18 2.57 7.43 -2.55
N LYS A 19 3.26 7.43 -3.69
CA LYS A 19 3.72 6.23 -4.37
C LYS A 19 5.20 6.36 -4.67
N ILE A 20 5.99 5.47 -4.09
CA ILE A 20 7.44 5.41 -4.30
C ILE A 20 7.76 4.21 -5.18
N THR A 21 8.55 4.42 -6.23
CA THR A 21 9.00 3.34 -7.13
C THR A 21 10.53 3.28 -7.11
N ILE A 22 11.10 2.12 -6.78
CA ILE A 22 12.55 1.88 -6.77
C ILE A 22 12.80 0.50 -7.40
N ASP A 23 13.64 0.43 -8.44
CA ASP A 23 14.07 -0.81 -9.08
C ASP A 23 12.93 -1.82 -9.29
N HIS A 24 11.85 -1.36 -9.94
CA HIS A 24 10.62 -2.11 -10.24
C HIS A 24 9.75 -2.51 -9.03
N LYS A 25 10.10 -2.07 -7.83
CA LYS A 25 9.29 -2.25 -6.62
C LYS A 25 8.44 -1.02 -6.38
N THR A 26 7.20 -1.24 -5.98
CA THR A 26 6.26 -0.17 -5.66
C THR A 26 5.92 -0.19 -4.18
N ILE A 27 6.12 0.94 -3.50
CA ILE A 27 5.62 1.15 -2.14
C ILE A 27 4.47 2.14 -2.23
N ASN A 28 3.28 1.68 -1.85
CA ASN A 28 2.11 2.53 -1.74
C ASN A 28 2.01 3.03 -0.30
N ILE A 29 1.95 4.34 -0.13
CA ILE A 29 1.71 4.99 1.15
C ILE A 29 0.29 5.54 1.11
N ARG A 30 -0.56 5.13 2.06
CA ARG A 30 -1.99 5.45 2.07
C ARG A 30 -2.45 5.88 3.46
N PRO A 31 -3.39 6.84 3.57
CA PRO A 31 -4.09 7.06 4.82
C PRO A 31 -4.90 5.82 5.21
N ALA A 32 -4.84 5.42 6.49
CA ALA A 32 -5.47 4.20 6.98
C ALA A 32 -6.99 4.17 6.71
N TRP A 33 -7.68 5.30 6.91
CA TRP A 33 -9.11 5.42 6.65
C TRP A 33 -9.43 5.22 5.16
N LYS A 34 -8.61 5.73 4.26
CA LYS A 34 -8.81 5.61 2.81
C LYS A 34 -8.65 4.17 2.37
N TRP A 35 -7.60 3.50 2.86
CA TRP A 35 -7.37 2.08 2.60
C TRP A 35 -8.53 1.21 3.11
N LEU A 36 -9.03 1.48 4.32
CA LEU A 36 -10.18 0.77 4.89
C LEU A 36 -11.44 0.95 4.05
N LEU A 37 -11.73 2.18 3.59
CA LEU A 37 -12.88 2.46 2.73
C LEU A 37 -12.79 1.75 1.38
N GLU A 38 -11.63 1.81 0.73
CA GLU A 38 -11.39 1.14 -0.55
C GLU A 38 -11.57 -0.38 -0.43
N LYS A 39 -11.03 -1.00 0.62
CA LYS A 39 -11.24 -2.43 0.89
C LYS A 39 -12.70 -2.77 1.16
N SER A 40 -13.39 -1.91 1.90
CA SER A 40 -14.82 -2.10 2.20
C SER A 40 -15.72 -1.97 0.97
N PHE A 41 -15.27 -1.26 -0.07
CA PHE A 41 -15.97 -1.17 -1.34
C PHE A 41 -15.70 -2.38 -2.23
N LEU A 42 -14.46 -2.88 -2.25
CA LEU A 42 -14.08 -4.09 -2.98
C LEU A 42 -14.72 -5.38 -2.43
N ILE A 43 -15.11 -5.42 -1.15
CA ILE A 43 -15.80 -6.58 -0.56
C ILE A 43 -17.30 -6.60 -0.92
N ARG A 44 -17.87 -5.47 -1.36
CA ARG A 44 -19.31 -5.35 -1.62
C ARG A 44 -19.72 -5.53 -3.09
N ASN A 45 -18.75 -5.62 -4.00
CA ASN A 45 -18.94 -5.91 -5.42
C ASN A 45 -18.30 -7.24 -5.77
#